data_AF-A7Z3J1-F1
#
_entry.id   AF-A7Z3J1-F1
#
_cell.length_a   1.000
_cell.length_b   1.000
_cell.length_c   1.000
_cell.angle_alpha   90.00
_cell.angle_beta   90.00
_cell.angle_gamma   90.00
#
_symmetry.space_group_name_H-M   'P 1'
#
loop_
_entity.id
_entity.type
_entity.pdbx_description
1 polymer ?
#
loop_
_entity_poly.entity_id
_entity_poly.type
_entity_poly.pdbx_seq_one_letter_code
_entity_poly.pdbx_strand_id
1 'polypeptide(L)' 'MKILKFKFDDSFFELHAAFKVNLDIQTDYDIQEDMLMMSKAILKTAGYTKFLTQDTYIRYEESNSVYCHYSFEETK' A
#
# COMPACT_ATOMS: atom_id res chain seq x y z
N MET A 1 -5.38 -10.42 1.68
CA MET A 1 -4.02 -9.93 1.39
C MET A 1 -3.01 -10.54 2.37
N LYS A 2 -1.76 -10.75 1.94
CA LYS A 2 -0.61 -11.15 2.75
C LYS A 2 0.52 -10.14 2.50
N ILE A 3 1.02 -9.50 3.55
CA ILE A 3 2.17 -8.59 3.44
C ILE A 3 3.41 -9.41 3.11
N LEU A 4 4.12 -9.04 2.04
CA LEU A 4 5.40 -9.64 1.66
C LEU A 4 6.55 -8.83 2.26
N LYS A 5 6.49 -7.51 2.11
CA LYS A 5 7.46 -6.56 2.63
C LYS A 5 6.81 -5.20 2.80
N PHE A 6 7.28 -4.43 3.76
CA PHE A 6 7.02 -2.99 3.81
C PHE A 6 8.30 -2.27 4.20
N LYS A 7 8.38 -0.98 3.84
CA LYS A 7 9.44 -0.07 4.28
C LYS A 7 8.79 1.23 4.75
N PHE A 8 9.34 1.80 5.78
CA PHE A 8 8.88 3.05 6.35
C PHE A 8 10.09 3.91 6.70
N ASP A 9 10.02 5.19 6.37
CA ASP A 9 11.00 6.23 6.70
C ASP A 9 10.23 7.51 7.08
N ASP A 10 10.89 8.61 7.41
CA ASP A 10 10.23 9.84 7.89
C ASP A 10 9.35 10.54 6.83
N SER A 11 9.60 10.28 5.54
CA SER A 11 8.95 10.92 4.40
C SER A 11 8.07 10.00 3.55
N PHE A 12 8.21 8.68 3.65
CA PHE A 12 7.50 7.75 2.77
C PHE A 12 7.16 6.42 3.44
N PHE A 13 6.20 5.73 2.81
CA PHE A 13 5.80 4.36 3.13
C PHE A 13 5.69 3.51 1.87
N GLU A 14 6.24 2.30 1.90
CA GLU A 14 6.16 1.33 0.83
C GLU A 14 5.51 0.05 1.33
N LEU A 15 4.61 -0.51 0.52
CA LEU A 15 3.94 -1.78 0.80
C LEU A 15 3.99 -2.68 -0.42
N HIS A 16 4.53 -3.89 -0.23
CA HIS A 16 4.42 -4.98 -1.19
C HIS A 16 3.60 -6.11 -0.57
N ALA A 17 2.47 -6.44 -1.18
CA ALA A 17 1.56 -7.46 -0.66
C ALA A 17 1.02 -8.37 -1.76
N ALA A 18 0.84 -9.65 -1.43
CA ALA A 18 0.18 -10.63 -2.29
C ALA A 18 -1.33 -10.68 -1.98
N PHE A 19 -2.13 -10.80 -3.03
CA PHE A 19 -3.58 -10.95 -2.91
C PHE A 19 -3.95 -12.44 -2.92
N LYS A 20 -5.01 -12.78 -2.17
CA LYS A 20 -5.56 -14.15 -2.18
C LYS A 20 -6.51 -14.37 -3.35
N VAL A 21 -7.19 -13.31 -3.75
CA VAL A 21 -8.07 -13.25 -4.91
C VAL A 21 -7.22 -12.87 -6.12
N ASN A 22 -7.54 -13.39 -7.30
CA ASN A 22 -6.86 -13.00 -8.53
C ASN A 22 -7.04 -11.47 -8.74
N LEU A 23 -5.94 -10.76 -9.02
CA LEU A 23 -5.97 -9.34 -9.33
C LEU A 23 -6.73 -9.02 -10.63
N ASP A 24 -6.80 -9.97 -11.58
CA ASP A 24 -7.45 -9.74 -12.89
C ASP A 24 -8.97 -9.55 -12.80
N ILE A 25 -9.58 -9.99 -11.70
CA ILE A 25 -11.02 -9.84 -11.46
C ILE A 25 -11.35 -8.65 -10.56
N GLN A 26 -10.34 -7.85 -10.17
CA GLN A 26 -10.50 -6.67 -9.33
C GLN A 26 -10.14 -5.42 -10.10
N THR A 27 -10.80 -4.31 -9.79
CA THR A 27 -10.45 -3.02 -10.38
C THR A 27 -9.20 -2.47 -9.71
N ASP A 28 -8.43 -1.65 -10.43
CA ASP A 28 -7.27 -0.97 -9.85
C ASP A 28 -7.66 -0.04 -8.69
N TYR A 29 -8.89 0.48 -8.70
CA TYR A 29 -9.42 1.29 -7.60
C TYR A 29 -9.57 0.46 -6.32
N ASP A 30 -10.22 -0.70 -6.41
CA ASP A 30 -10.43 -1.59 -5.26
C ASP A 30 -9.09 -2.08 -4.68
N ILE A 31 -8.13 -2.42 -5.56
CA ILE A 31 -6.80 -2.87 -5.16
C ILE A 31 -6.05 -1.74 -4.43
N GLN A 32 -6.07 -0.52 -4.96
CA GLN A 32 -5.40 0.63 -4.34
C GLN A 32 -6.03 1.03 -3.01
N GLU A 33 -7.37 0.97 -2.89
CA GLU A 33 -8.11 1.15 -1.64
C GLU A 33 -7.67 0.13 -0.58
N ASP A 34 -7.62 -1.16 -0.93
CA ASP A 34 -7.16 -2.23 -0.03
C ASP A 34 -5.72 -2.00 0.45
N MET A 35 -4.82 -1.65 -0.47
CA MET A 35 -3.42 -1.34 -0.16
C MET A 35 -3.31 -0.10 0.74
N LEU A 36 -4.10 0.94 0.48
CA LEU A 36 -4.13 2.17 1.28
C LEU A 36 -4.65 1.90 2.71
N MET A 37 -5.73 1.12 2.85
CA MET A 37 -6.28 0.74 4.15
C MET A 37 -5.27 -0.06 4.97
N MET A 38 -4.59 -1.04 4.36
CA MET A 38 -3.55 -1.81 5.04
C MET A 38 -2.35 -0.93 5.44
N SER A 39 -1.92 -0.03 4.55
CA SER A 39 -0.85 0.93 4.83
C SER A 39 -1.18 1.81 6.03
N LYS A 40 -2.39 2.39 6.08
CA LYS A 40 -2.88 3.18 7.21
C LYS A 40 -2.93 2.37 8.50
N ALA A 41 -3.34 1.09 8.44
CA ALA A 41 -3.39 0.22 9.62
C ALA A 41 -2.00 -0.09 10.20
N ILE A 42 -1.01 -0.35 9.33
CA ILE A 42 0.39 -0.57 9.74
C ILE A 42 0.94 0.70 10.40
N LEU A 43 0.81 1.85 9.73
CA LEU A 43 1.28 3.14 10.25
C LEU A 43 0.63 3.52 11.57
N LYS A 44 -0.68 3.32 11.70
CA LYS A 44 -1.41 3.57 12.96
C LYS A 44 -0.90 2.70 14.10
N THR A 45 -0.55 1.44 13.82
CA THR A 45 0.04 0.54 14.82
C THR A 45 1.43 1.01 15.26
N ALA A 46 2.18 1.65 14.37
CA ALA A 46 3.46 2.29 14.67
C ALA A 46 3.34 3.70 15.30
N GLY A 47 2.11 4.20 15.55
CA GLY A 47 1.87 5.51 16.15
C GLY A 47 1.79 6.67 15.16
N TYR A 48 1.80 6.41 13.86
CA TYR A 48 1.69 7.43 12.82
C TYR A 48 0.24 7.64 12.39
N THR A 49 -0.17 8.90 12.33
CA THR A 49 -1.52 9.30 11.87
C THR A 49 -1.46 10.21 10.64
N LYS A 50 -0.35 10.18 9.89
CA LYS A 50 -0.16 11.00 8.69
C LYS A 50 -1.11 10.54 7.56
N PHE A 51 -1.49 11.49 6.71
CA PHE A 51 -2.15 11.19 5.44
C PHE A 51 -1.15 10.63 4.44
N LEU A 52 -1.63 9.75 3.55
CA LEU A 52 -0.83 9.10 2.51
C LEU A 52 -1.31 9.56 1.15
N THR A 53 -0.36 10.01 0.32
CA THR A 53 -0.57 10.29 -1.10
C THR A 53 0.05 9.15 -1.90
N GLN A 54 -0.71 8.55 -2.80
CA GLN A 54 -0.22 7.46 -3.66
C GLN A 54 0.65 8.04 -4.79
N ASP A 55 1.95 7.71 -4.79
CA ASP A 55 2.86 8.13 -5.86
C ASP A 55 3.13 7.03 -6.87
N THR A 56 3.16 5.76 -6.42
CA THR A 56 3.41 4.61 -7.30
C THR A 56 2.48 3.46 -6.98
N TYR A 57 2.01 2.81 -8.04
CA TYR A 57 1.21 1.60 -8.02
C TYR A 57 1.71 0.67 -9.13
N ILE A 58 2.14 -0.54 -8.76
CA ILE A 58 2.64 -1.55 -9.70
C ILE A 58 1.99 -2.89 -9.38
N ARG A 59 1.41 -3.52 -10.41
CA ARG A 59 0.90 -4.90 -10.36
C ARG A 59 1.95 -5.87 -10.85
N TYR A 60 2.07 -6.99 -10.16
CA TYR A 60 2.85 -8.15 -10.57
C TYR A 60 1.91 -9.34 -10.74
N GLU A 61 1.35 -9.49 -11.94
CA GLU A 61 0.36 -10.53 -12.27
C GLU A 61 0.90 -11.94 -12.01
N GLU A 62 2.15 -12.21 -12.41
CA GLU A 62 2.80 -13.53 -12.24
C GLU A 62 2.85 -13.99 -10.77
N SER A 63 2.96 -13.05 -9.83
CA SER A 63 3.03 -13.34 -8.39
C SER A 63 1.75 -12.98 -7.64
N ASN A 64 0.70 -12.55 -8.36
CA ASN A 64 -0.54 -12.01 -7.83
C ASN A 64 -0.30 -11.01 -6.68
N SER A 65 0.65 -10.10 -6.88
CA SER A 65 1.10 -9.14 -5.86
C SER A 65 1.15 -7.72 -6.36
N VAL A 66 1.12 -6.77 -5.43
CA VAL A 66 1.04 -5.34 -5.71
C VAL A 66 2.05 -4.61 -4.85
N TYR A 67 2.75 -3.66 -5.48
CA TYR A 67 3.61 -2.71 -4.81
C TYR A 67 3.00 -1.31 -4.87
N CYS A 68 2.95 -0.65 -3.71
CA CYS A 68 2.58 0.75 -3.59
C CYS A 68 3.69 1.52 -2.89
N HIS A 69 3.93 2.75 -3.37
CA HIS A 69 4.72 3.76 -2.67
C HIS A 69 3.82 4.95 -2.36
N TYR A 70 3.95 5.47 -1.15
CA TYR A 70 3.20 6.60 -0.65
C TYR A 70 4.13 7.64 -0.02
N SER A 71 3.94 8.90 -0.36
CA SER A 71 4.49 10.03 0.37
C SER A 71 3.55 10.43 1.50
N PHE A 72 4.11 10.94 2.60
CA PHE A 72 3.26 11.58 3.61
C PHE A 72 2.90 13.00 3.19
N GLU A 73 1.65 13.39 3.41
CA GLU A 73 1.30 14.79 3.29
C GLU A 73 2.09 15.61 4.32
N GLU A 74 2.78 16.64 3.85
CA GLU A 74 3.32 17.67 4.72
C GLU A 74 2.13 18.42 5.34
N THR A 75 1.94 18.29 6.65
CA THR A 75 1.15 19.26 7.41
C THR A 75 1.89 20.59 7.34
N LYS A 76 1.42 21.48 6.46
CA LYS A 76 1.84 22.88 6.39
C LYS A 76 1.51 23.64 7.67
#